data_AF-D7U9Y5-F1
#
_entry.id   AF-D7U9Y5-F1
#
_cell.length_a   1.000
_cell.length_b   1.000
_cell.length_c   1.000
_cell.angle_alpha   90.00
_cell.angle_beta   90.00
_cell.angle_gamma   90.00
#
_symmetry.space_group_name_H-M   'P 1'
#
loop_
_entity.id
_entity.type
_entity.pdbx_description
1 polymer ?
#
loop_
_entity_poly.entity_id
_entity_poly.type
_entity_poly.pdbx_seq_one_letter_code
_entity_poly.pdbx_strand_id
1 'polypeptide(L)'
;MDWKAVLFLLLLFNLQILFSSGKPDGVCISPGGRFPPFSSEGKPPKKVSKGPKDLTLCRVFRRKTCCDVSQTHPALLSIRRLASTGEASQECLQLWELLECSICDPHVGVQPGPPVICTSLCDKVFQACSNAYFSMDAKRQVLAPCGVGDFVCGRASEWISNGTDLCHAVGFSVKPSDAGMEETSCYGGKASLDSIADSWKASQSETPSKIENVGVLDDFQQWVREMAFSERVSWAVGGMVLTAGLLFLSKRKSHNQRQKLAAIQRTAKKLEAKINQKHPVSQGNRRGGGR
;
A
#
# COMPACT_ATOMS: atom_id res chain seq x y z
N MET A 1 30.10 14.89 48.10
CA MET A 1 30.26 14.36 46.73
C MET A 1 31.29 15.21 46.02
N ASP A 2 32.46 14.66 45.75
CA ASP A 2 33.58 15.39 45.16
C ASP A 2 33.28 15.83 43.72
N TRP A 3 33.51 17.10 43.41
CA TRP A 3 33.41 17.66 42.04
C TRP A 3 34.19 16.83 41.01
N LYS A 4 35.32 16.25 41.43
CA LYS A 4 36.13 15.35 40.60
C LYS A 4 35.38 14.06 40.22
N ALA A 5 34.56 13.53 41.11
CA ALA A 5 33.73 12.35 40.84
C ALA A 5 32.59 12.69 39.86
N VAL A 6 32.01 13.88 39.95
CA VAL A 6 30.99 14.37 39.02
C VAL A 6 31.59 14.57 37.62
N LEU A 7 32.78 15.16 37.52
CA LEU A 7 33.47 15.35 36.24
C LEU A 7 33.85 14.01 35.58
N PHE A 8 34.27 13.03 36.39
CA PHE A 8 34.60 11.69 35.93
C PHE A 8 33.35 10.91 35.44
N LEU A 9 32.23 11.03 36.16
CA LEU A 9 30.93 10.47 35.75
C LEU A 9 30.44 11.08 34.43
N LEU A 10 30.58 12.40 34.24
CA LEU A 10 30.21 13.07 33.00
C LEU A 10 31.12 12.64 31.82
N LEU A 11 32.42 12.45 32.05
CA LEU A 11 33.34 11.93 31.04
C LEU A 11 33.00 10.49 30.62
N LEU A 12 32.66 9.62 31.58
CA LEU A 12 32.22 8.26 31.30
C LEU A 12 30.88 8.22 30.55
N PHE A 13 29.94 9.09 30.91
CA PHE A 13 28.64 9.19 30.22
C PHE A 13 28.80 9.69 28.77
N ASN A 14 29.68 10.67 28.53
CA ASN A 14 29.99 11.14 27.18
C ASN A 14 30.75 10.08 26.35
N LEU A 15 31.60 9.27 26.96
CA LEU A 15 32.21 8.12 26.30
C LEU A 15 31.15 7.09 25.89
N GLN A 16 30.19 6.79 26.76
CA GLN A 16 29.10 5.86 26.46
C GLN A 16 28.15 6.36 25.36
N ILE A 17 27.99 7.69 25.22
CA ILE A 17 27.22 8.28 24.11
C ILE A 17 27.98 8.15 22.77
N LEU A 18 29.32 8.20 22.78
CA LEU A 18 30.14 7.99 21.57
C LEU A 18 30.17 6.54 21.07
N PHE A 19 29.93 5.56 21.95
CA PHE A 19 29.90 4.13 21.63
C PHE A 19 28.49 3.58 21.40
N SER A 20 27.51 4.42 21.06
CA SER A 20 26.33 3.92 20.35
C SER A 20 26.72 3.58 18.90
N SER A 21 27.51 2.51 18.76
CA SER A 21 27.79 1.86 17.50
C SER A 21 26.48 1.24 17.02
N GLY A 22 25.64 2.06 16.39
CA GLY A 22 24.54 1.55 15.58
C GLY A 22 25.15 0.53 14.63
N LYS A 23 24.67 -0.72 14.72
CA LYS A 23 25.09 -1.82 13.84
C LYS A 23 25.11 -1.26 12.41
N PRO A 24 26.22 -1.39 11.65
CA PRO A 24 26.30 -0.79 10.33
C PRO A 24 25.08 -1.25 9.54
N ASP A 25 24.28 -0.29 9.08
CA ASP A 25 23.14 -0.56 8.23
C ASP A 25 23.70 -1.34 7.04
N GLY A 26 23.39 -2.64 6.98
CA GLY A 26 23.87 -3.52 5.92
C GLY A 26 23.55 -2.93 4.56
N VAL A 27 24.26 -3.35 3.53
CA VAL A 27 23.92 -2.95 2.16
C VAL A 27 22.79 -3.82 1.64
N CYS A 28 21.96 -3.26 0.76
CA CYS A 28 20.93 -4.01 0.07
C CYS A 28 21.54 -5.12 -0.79
N ILE A 29 21.04 -6.34 -0.68
CA ILE A 29 21.50 -7.52 -1.42
C ILE A 29 20.32 -8.09 -2.19
N SER A 30 20.44 -8.24 -3.50
CA SER A 30 19.33 -8.78 -4.30
C SER A 30 19.02 -10.23 -3.88
N PRO A 31 17.76 -10.57 -3.54
CA PRO A 31 17.42 -11.88 -2.97
C PRO A 31 17.47 -13.04 -3.97
N GLY A 32 17.40 -12.74 -5.28
CA GLY A 32 17.32 -13.75 -6.33
C GLY A 32 15.96 -14.48 -6.37
N GLY A 33 15.95 -15.67 -7.00
CA GLY A 33 14.74 -16.47 -7.17
C GLY A 33 13.67 -15.76 -8.00
N ARG A 34 12.42 -15.71 -7.49
CA ARG A 34 11.30 -15.05 -8.19
C ARG A 34 11.30 -13.53 -8.06
N PHE A 35 12.11 -12.98 -7.17
CA PHE A 35 12.05 -11.58 -6.79
C PHE A 35 12.90 -10.71 -7.72
N PRO A 36 12.41 -9.51 -8.12
CA PRO A 36 13.23 -8.57 -8.89
C PRO A 36 14.47 -8.12 -8.11
N PRO A 37 15.63 -7.94 -8.77
CA PRO A 37 16.84 -7.43 -8.12
C PRO A 37 16.63 -5.99 -7.64
N PHE A 38 17.34 -5.57 -6.59
CA PHE A 38 17.25 -4.22 -6.05
C PHE A 38 18.00 -3.20 -6.91
N SER A 39 17.34 -2.11 -7.29
CA SER A 39 18.02 -0.97 -7.94
C SER A 39 19.06 -0.30 -7.03
N SER A 40 18.93 -0.50 -5.70
CA SER A 40 19.84 -0.01 -4.68
C SER A 40 20.83 -1.06 -4.19
N GLU A 41 21.03 -2.15 -4.92
CA GLU A 41 22.03 -3.17 -4.57
C GLU A 41 23.40 -2.53 -4.28
N GLY A 42 24.05 -2.98 -3.21
CA GLY A 42 25.31 -2.43 -2.71
C GLY A 42 25.20 -1.07 -1.98
N LYS A 43 24.00 -0.52 -1.82
CA LYS A 43 23.73 0.73 -1.07
C LYS A 43 22.93 0.43 0.18
N PRO A 44 23.03 1.24 1.26
CA PRO A 44 22.22 1.03 2.45
C PRO A 44 20.72 1.28 2.20
N PRO A 45 19.83 0.62 2.96
CA PRO A 45 18.40 0.93 2.97
C PRO A 45 18.17 2.42 3.23
N LYS A 46 17.31 3.05 2.44
CA LYS A 46 17.10 4.50 2.48
C LYS A 46 15.63 4.88 2.45
N LYS A 47 15.36 6.13 2.79
CA LYS A 47 14.04 6.73 2.62
C LYS A 47 13.71 6.88 1.14
N VAL A 48 12.53 6.42 0.75
CA VAL A 48 12.00 6.61 -0.61
C VAL A 48 11.20 7.92 -0.64
N SER A 49 11.62 8.83 -1.53
CA SER A 49 10.93 10.09 -1.76
C SER A 49 9.61 9.88 -2.49
N LYS A 50 8.56 10.64 -2.11
CA LYS A 50 7.31 10.70 -2.89
C LYS A 50 7.60 11.18 -4.32
N GLY A 51 6.96 10.59 -5.32
CA GLY A 51 7.13 10.94 -6.73
C GLY A 51 7.13 9.72 -7.64
N PRO A 52 7.70 9.82 -8.85
CA PRO A 52 7.71 8.73 -9.84
C PRO A 52 8.42 7.44 -9.38
N LYS A 53 9.30 7.55 -8.37
CA LYS A 53 10.04 6.43 -7.77
C LYS A 53 9.45 5.99 -6.41
N ASP A 54 8.26 6.47 -6.04
CA ASP A 54 7.59 6.05 -4.81
C ASP A 54 7.12 4.60 -4.90
N LEU A 55 6.92 3.99 -3.73
CA LEU A 55 6.45 2.62 -3.61
C LEU A 55 4.97 2.50 -4.04
N THR A 56 4.68 1.58 -4.95
CA THR A 56 3.30 1.31 -5.43
C THR A 56 2.49 0.46 -4.45
N LEU A 57 3.18 -0.31 -3.60
CA LEU A 57 2.67 -1.09 -2.47
C LEU A 57 3.72 -1.01 -1.33
N CYS A 58 3.50 -1.64 -0.17
CA CYS A 58 4.54 -1.77 0.87
C CYS A 58 5.01 -0.43 1.46
N ARG A 59 4.12 0.56 1.50
CA ARG A 59 4.42 1.94 1.94
C ARG A 59 4.85 2.03 3.41
N VAL A 60 4.59 0.99 4.19
CA VAL A 60 5.11 0.81 5.55
C VAL A 60 6.62 1.02 5.63
N PHE A 61 7.36 0.51 4.63
CA PHE A 61 8.82 0.56 4.64
C PHE A 61 9.38 1.82 3.97
N ARG A 62 8.54 2.78 3.57
CA ARG A 62 8.98 3.98 2.83
C ARG A 62 10.11 4.75 3.52
N ARG A 63 10.17 4.73 4.86
CA ARG A 63 11.19 5.46 5.63
C ARG A 63 12.58 4.85 5.52
N LYS A 64 12.68 3.54 5.36
CA LYS A 64 13.95 2.82 5.29
C LYS A 64 13.70 1.47 4.60
N THR A 65 14.13 1.36 3.35
CA THR A 65 13.94 0.15 2.53
C THR A 65 14.97 0.06 1.41
N CYS A 66 15.13 -1.16 0.87
CA CYS A 66 15.84 -1.46 -0.37
C CYS A 66 14.93 -1.43 -1.62
N CYS A 67 13.62 -1.33 -1.43
CA CYS A 67 12.65 -1.38 -2.52
C CYS A 67 12.45 -0.03 -3.22
N ASP A 68 12.12 -0.11 -4.51
CA ASP A 68 11.45 0.94 -5.26
C ASP A 68 10.21 0.37 -6.00
N VAL A 69 9.77 1.06 -7.05
CA VAL A 69 8.64 0.63 -7.88
C VAL A 69 8.86 -0.76 -8.51
N SER A 70 10.10 -1.13 -8.81
CA SER A 70 10.45 -2.38 -9.50
C SER A 70 10.11 -3.61 -8.66
N GLN A 71 10.23 -3.52 -7.35
CA GLN A 71 9.90 -4.58 -6.40
C GLN A 71 8.43 -4.52 -5.97
N THR A 72 7.90 -3.31 -5.77
CA THR A 72 6.55 -3.12 -5.23
C THR A 72 5.44 -3.23 -6.28
N HIS A 73 5.77 -3.10 -7.57
CA HIS A 73 4.77 -3.24 -8.64
C HIS A 73 4.34 -4.71 -8.86
N PRO A 74 5.25 -5.71 -8.95
CA PRO A 74 4.85 -7.12 -9.00
C PRO A 74 4.00 -7.55 -7.80
N ALA A 75 4.34 -7.11 -6.59
CA ALA A 75 3.56 -7.35 -5.38
C ALA A 75 2.12 -6.80 -5.53
N LEU A 76 1.97 -5.56 -6.03
CA LEU A 76 0.66 -4.97 -6.32
C LEU A 76 -0.15 -5.79 -7.34
N LEU A 77 0.50 -6.28 -8.39
CA LEU A 77 -0.17 -7.12 -9.39
C LEU A 77 -0.62 -8.46 -8.79
N SER A 78 0.18 -9.04 -7.90
CA SER A 78 -0.17 -10.27 -7.16
C SER A 78 -1.45 -10.10 -6.35
N ILE A 79 -1.55 -9.01 -5.56
CA ILE A 79 -2.74 -8.68 -4.77
C ILE A 79 -3.96 -8.43 -5.66
N ARG A 80 -3.78 -7.72 -6.78
CA ARG A 80 -4.88 -7.47 -7.72
C ARG A 80 -5.44 -8.77 -8.30
N ARG A 81 -4.58 -9.71 -8.67
CA ARG A 81 -5.00 -11.03 -9.18
C ARG A 81 -5.78 -11.80 -8.12
N LEU A 82 -5.28 -11.87 -6.88
CA LEU A 82 -6.01 -12.49 -5.77
C LEU A 82 -7.41 -11.87 -5.58
N ALA A 83 -7.51 -10.54 -5.65
CA ALA A 83 -8.76 -9.83 -5.45
C ALA A 83 -9.74 -9.96 -6.62
N SER A 84 -9.25 -10.07 -7.86
CA SER A 84 -10.10 -10.09 -9.06
C SER A 84 -10.49 -11.49 -9.52
N THR A 85 -9.53 -12.40 -9.53
CA THR A 85 -9.63 -13.73 -10.17
C THR A 85 -9.32 -14.85 -9.19
N GLY A 86 -8.56 -14.56 -8.14
CA GLY A 86 -8.25 -15.51 -7.08
C GLY A 86 -9.38 -15.75 -6.08
N GLU A 87 -10.49 -15.01 -6.15
CA GLU A 87 -11.60 -15.09 -5.17
C GLU A 87 -11.14 -15.03 -3.70
N ALA A 88 -10.05 -14.30 -3.45
CA ALA A 88 -9.46 -14.24 -2.11
C ALA A 88 -10.34 -13.49 -1.11
N SER A 89 -10.38 -14.00 0.12
CA SER A 89 -10.97 -13.29 1.24
C SER A 89 -10.19 -12.01 1.56
N GLN A 90 -10.82 -11.07 2.26
CA GLN A 90 -10.15 -9.84 2.69
C GLN A 90 -8.94 -10.12 3.59
N GLU A 91 -9.06 -11.13 4.46
CA GLU A 91 -7.96 -11.57 5.33
C GLU A 91 -6.79 -12.16 4.52
N CYS A 92 -7.10 -12.97 3.50
CA CYS A 92 -6.08 -13.47 2.58
C CYS A 92 -5.34 -12.34 1.88
N LEU A 93 -6.05 -11.32 1.38
CA LEU A 93 -5.42 -10.18 0.71
C LEU A 93 -4.45 -9.42 1.64
N GLN A 94 -4.83 -9.22 2.89
CA GLN A 94 -3.98 -8.52 3.88
C GLN A 94 -2.73 -9.32 4.25
N LEU A 95 -2.90 -10.63 4.50
CA LEU A 95 -1.78 -11.52 4.83
C LEU A 95 -0.85 -11.71 3.63
N TRP A 96 -1.40 -11.78 2.41
CA TRP A 96 -0.60 -11.85 1.19
C TRP A 96 0.17 -10.55 0.94
N GLU A 97 -0.40 -9.37 1.22
CA GLU A 97 0.33 -8.10 1.11
C GLU A 97 1.51 -8.08 2.09
N LEU A 98 1.26 -8.48 3.35
CA LEU A 98 2.31 -8.58 4.36
C LEU A 98 3.45 -9.49 3.91
N LEU A 99 3.11 -10.63 3.29
CA LEU A 99 4.06 -11.61 2.78
C LEU A 99 4.86 -11.07 1.58
N GLU A 100 4.21 -10.51 0.55
CA GLU A 100 4.88 -9.93 -0.63
C GLU A 100 5.76 -8.74 -0.27
N CYS A 101 5.39 -7.97 0.76
CA CYS A 101 6.14 -6.81 1.21
C CYS A 101 7.36 -7.14 2.08
N SER A 102 7.56 -8.42 2.45
CA SER A 102 8.70 -8.86 3.28
C SER A 102 10.06 -8.42 2.75
N ILE A 103 10.28 -8.50 1.44
CA ILE A 103 11.50 -8.06 0.75
C ILE A 103 11.83 -6.58 1.00
N CYS A 104 10.83 -5.75 1.31
CA CYS A 104 11.01 -4.33 1.54
C CYS A 104 11.35 -3.98 2.99
N ASP A 105 11.29 -4.93 3.91
CA ASP A 105 11.78 -4.75 5.27
C ASP A 105 13.29 -4.47 5.24
N PRO A 106 13.78 -3.42 5.93
CA PRO A 106 15.20 -3.05 5.88
C PRO A 106 16.13 -4.10 6.48
N HIS A 107 15.66 -4.98 7.36
CA HIS A 107 16.45 -6.10 7.88
C HIS A 107 16.43 -7.31 6.95
N VAL A 108 15.37 -7.48 6.17
CA VAL A 108 15.27 -8.56 5.16
C VAL A 108 16.07 -8.20 3.91
N GLY A 109 15.92 -6.97 3.40
CA GLY A 109 16.56 -6.53 2.16
C GLY A 109 18.10 -6.46 2.19
N VAL A 110 18.71 -6.62 3.37
CA VAL A 110 20.16 -6.69 3.56
C VAL A 110 20.67 -8.12 3.76
N GLN A 111 19.79 -9.12 3.72
CA GLN A 111 20.15 -10.53 3.84
C GLN A 111 20.24 -11.17 2.45
N PRO A 112 21.15 -12.13 2.24
CA PRO A 112 21.22 -12.86 0.99
C PRO A 112 20.06 -13.86 0.85
N GLY A 113 19.64 -14.10 -0.39
CA GLY A 113 18.62 -15.10 -0.72
C GLY A 113 17.18 -14.63 -0.52
N PRO A 114 16.19 -15.50 -0.82
CA PRO A 114 14.78 -15.20 -0.61
C PRO A 114 14.45 -14.84 0.85
N PRO A 115 13.44 -13.99 1.10
CA PRO A 115 13.01 -13.67 2.46
C PRO A 115 12.71 -14.93 3.28
N VAL A 116 13.29 -15.01 4.48
CA VAL A 116 13.03 -16.08 5.44
C VAL A 116 11.79 -15.75 6.26
N ILE A 117 10.70 -16.48 6.04
CA ILE A 117 9.40 -16.27 6.66
C ILE A 117 9.23 -17.22 7.84
N CYS A 118 8.62 -16.74 8.92
CA CYS A 118 8.29 -17.61 10.05
C CYS A 118 7.15 -18.57 9.68
N THR A 119 7.25 -19.84 10.10
CA THR A 119 6.20 -20.87 9.92
C THR A 119 4.82 -20.37 10.33
N SER A 120 4.74 -19.67 11.47
CA SER A 120 3.48 -19.12 12.00
C SER A 120 2.82 -18.08 11.09
N LEU A 121 3.59 -17.32 10.30
CA LEU A 121 3.02 -16.42 9.30
C LEU A 121 2.56 -17.23 8.07
N CYS A 122 3.37 -18.18 7.62
CA CYS A 122 3.02 -19.07 6.51
C CYS A 122 1.71 -19.83 6.76
N ASP A 123 1.52 -20.37 7.96
CA ASP A 123 0.30 -21.08 8.35
C ASP A 123 -0.93 -20.18 8.34
N LYS A 124 -0.80 -18.93 8.84
CA LYS A 124 -1.88 -17.95 8.79
C LYS A 124 -2.25 -17.58 7.35
N VAL A 125 -1.24 -17.36 6.49
CA VAL A 125 -1.46 -17.07 5.07
C VAL A 125 -2.20 -18.24 4.43
N PHE A 126 -1.74 -19.47 4.64
CA PHE A 126 -2.38 -20.65 4.06
C PHE A 126 -3.81 -20.84 4.57
N GLN A 127 -4.06 -20.68 5.87
CA GLN A 127 -5.40 -20.79 6.42
C GLN A 127 -6.36 -19.79 5.76
N ALA A 128 -5.94 -18.52 5.63
CA ALA A 128 -6.77 -17.48 5.04
C ALA A 128 -6.93 -17.62 3.51
N CYS A 129 -5.90 -18.08 2.82
CA CYS A 129 -5.83 -18.16 1.36
C CYS A 129 -6.12 -19.56 0.78
N SER A 130 -6.40 -20.56 1.61
CA SER A 130 -6.61 -21.96 1.22
C SER A 130 -7.63 -22.13 0.09
N ASN A 131 -8.72 -21.36 0.15
CA ASN A 131 -9.80 -21.37 -0.83
C ASN A 131 -9.58 -20.44 -2.04
N ALA A 132 -8.55 -19.60 -2.02
CA ALA A 132 -8.26 -18.70 -3.13
C ALA A 132 -7.62 -19.48 -4.29
N TYR A 133 -7.84 -19.01 -5.52
CA TYR A 133 -7.37 -19.65 -6.75
C TYR A 133 -5.94 -19.23 -7.11
N PHE A 134 -5.11 -20.24 -7.34
CA PHE A 134 -3.71 -20.13 -7.72
C PHE A 134 -3.43 -20.94 -8.99
N SER A 135 -2.35 -20.56 -9.67
CA SER A 135 -1.83 -21.20 -10.87
C SER A 135 -0.31 -21.35 -10.76
N MET A 136 0.26 -22.31 -11.48
CA MET A 136 1.71 -22.44 -11.60
C MET A 136 2.25 -21.40 -12.60
N ASP A 137 3.11 -20.48 -12.15
CA ASP A 137 3.86 -19.59 -13.04
C ASP A 137 4.99 -20.39 -13.70
N ALA A 138 4.75 -20.86 -14.92
CA ALA A 138 5.70 -21.68 -15.67
C ALA A 138 7.07 -20.99 -15.88
N LYS A 139 7.13 -19.66 -15.92
CA LYS A 139 8.39 -18.93 -16.14
C LYS A 139 9.24 -18.90 -14.87
N ARG A 140 8.60 -18.78 -13.71
CA ARG A 140 9.28 -18.65 -12.42
C ARG A 140 9.32 -19.95 -11.62
N GLN A 141 8.58 -20.97 -12.07
CA GLN A 141 8.41 -22.26 -11.39
C GLN A 141 7.94 -22.10 -9.95
N VAL A 142 7.00 -21.18 -9.73
CA VAL A 142 6.39 -20.91 -8.41
C VAL A 142 4.88 -20.84 -8.55
N LEU A 143 4.18 -21.13 -7.45
CA LEU A 143 2.76 -20.87 -7.34
C LEU A 143 2.51 -19.36 -7.27
N ALA A 144 1.55 -18.87 -8.04
CA ALA A 144 1.17 -17.47 -8.08
C ALA A 144 -0.36 -17.33 -8.09
N PRO A 145 -0.91 -16.19 -7.64
CA PRO A 145 -2.34 -15.92 -7.78
C PRO A 145 -2.81 -16.04 -9.22
N CYS A 146 -3.89 -16.81 -9.41
CA CYS A 146 -4.48 -17.05 -10.72
C CYS A 146 -4.89 -15.73 -11.37
N GLY A 147 -4.54 -15.53 -12.63
CA GLY A 147 -4.90 -14.39 -13.47
C GLY A 147 -5.75 -14.80 -14.67
N VAL A 148 -6.29 -13.79 -15.38
CA VAL A 148 -7.20 -13.96 -16.53
C VAL A 148 -6.59 -14.77 -17.69
N GLY A 149 -5.26 -14.86 -17.77
CA GLY A 149 -4.55 -15.58 -18.83
C GLY A 149 -4.07 -16.97 -18.44
N ASP A 150 -4.38 -17.44 -17.22
CA ASP A 150 -3.91 -18.73 -16.74
C ASP A 150 -4.91 -19.83 -17.13
N PHE A 151 -4.39 -20.95 -17.65
CA PHE A 151 -5.22 -22.04 -18.16
C PHE A 151 -5.67 -23.03 -17.08
N VAL A 152 -4.83 -23.26 -16.07
CA VAL A 152 -5.10 -24.19 -14.98
C VAL A 152 -5.03 -23.42 -13.67
N CYS A 153 -6.20 -23.21 -13.07
CA CYS A 153 -6.34 -22.61 -11.76
C CYS A 153 -7.02 -23.60 -10.82
N GLY A 154 -6.46 -23.73 -9.63
CA GLY A 154 -6.98 -24.59 -8.56
C GLY A 154 -6.87 -23.85 -7.23
N ARG A 155 -7.63 -24.28 -6.23
CA ARG A 155 -7.54 -23.69 -4.88
C ARG A 155 -6.16 -23.95 -4.30
N ALA A 156 -5.67 -23.07 -3.44
CA ALA A 156 -4.36 -23.27 -2.80
C ALA A 156 -4.28 -24.64 -2.09
N SER A 157 -5.38 -25.06 -1.45
CA SER A 157 -5.52 -26.36 -0.79
C SER A 157 -5.51 -27.58 -1.74
N GLU A 158 -5.73 -27.37 -3.04
CA GLU A 158 -5.65 -28.43 -4.06
C GLU A 158 -4.21 -28.60 -4.56
N TRP A 159 -3.40 -27.53 -4.50
CA TRP A 159 -1.99 -27.58 -4.87
C TRP A 159 -1.11 -28.06 -3.71
N ILE A 160 -1.45 -27.67 -2.47
CA ILE A 160 -0.56 -27.75 -1.31
C ILE A 160 -1.35 -28.01 -0.02
N SER A 161 -0.75 -28.73 0.93
CA SER A 161 -1.42 -29.20 2.16
C SER A 161 -1.17 -28.37 3.42
N ASN A 162 -0.15 -27.52 3.47
CA ASN A 162 0.20 -26.74 4.67
C ASN A 162 0.87 -25.39 4.36
N GLY A 163 1.04 -24.55 5.38
CA GLY A 163 1.60 -23.21 5.24
C GLY A 163 3.06 -23.16 4.83
N THR A 164 3.90 -24.00 5.43
CA THR A 164 5.33 -24.10 5.08
C THR A 164 5.52 -24.39 3.59
N ASP A 165 4.80 -25.38 3.07
CA ASP A 165 4.85 -25.75 1.67
C ASP A 165 4.29 -24.64 0.77
N LEU A 166 3.27 -23.90 1.22
CA LEU A 166 2.75 -22.74 0.49
C LEU A 166 3.85 -21.67 0.33
N CYS A 167 4.50 -21.30 1.42
CA CYS A 167 5.59 -20.33 1.39
C CYS A 167 6.75 -20.77 0.47
N HIS A 168 7.12 -22.05 0.51
CA HIS A 168 8.13 -22.59 -0.39
C HIS A 168 7.69 -22.57 -1.85
N ALA A 169 6.48 -23.03 -2.15
CA ALA A 169 5.96 -23.10 -3.51
C ALA A 169 5.82 -21.72 -4.15
N VAL A 170 5.54 -20.69 -3.35
CA VAL A 170 5.45 -19.30 -3.84
C VAL A 170 6.83 -18.61 -3.80
N GLY A 171 7.91 -19.33 -3.52
CA GLY A 171 9.30 -18.87 -3.69
C GLY A 171 9.95 -18.21 -2.48
N PHE A 172 9.42 -18.38 -1.27
CA PHE A 172 10.07 -17.94 -0.01
C PHE A 172 10.89 -19.05 0.65
N SER A 173 11.79 -18.64 1.52
CA SER A 173 12.44 -19.54 2.48
C SER A 173 11.64 -19.54 3.78
N VAL A 174 11.59 -20.67 4.48
CA VAL A 174 10.86 -20.80 5.75
C VAL A 174 11.83 -21.17 6.85
N LYS A 175 11.71 -20.53 8.01
CA LYS A 175 12.49 -20.92 9.19
C LYS A 175 11.94 -22.24 9.75
N PRO A 176 12.76 -23.29 9.92
CA PRO A 176 12.32 -24.52 10.56
C PRO A 176 11.86 -24.29 12.00
N SER A 177 10.77 -24.94 12.40
CA SER A 177 10.22 -24.84 13.75
C SER A 177 11.15 -25.42 14.83
N ASP A 178 12.01 -26.38 14.45
CA ASP A 178 12.87 -27.15 15.36
C ASP A 178 14.33 -26.66 15.42
N ALA A 179 14.62 -25.49 14.85
CA ALA A 179 15.96 -24.91 14.88
C ALA A 179 16.29 -24.41 16.31
N GLY A 180 16.87 -25.30 17.12
CA GLY A 180 17.42 -24.99 18.43
C GLY A 180 18.47 -23.87 18.36
N MET A 181 18.31 -22.90 19.27
CA MET A 181 19.30 -21.92 19.77
C MET A 181 20.12 -21.06 18.79
N GLU A 182 19.96 -21.18 17.47
CA GLU A 182 20.44 -20.18 16.51
C GLU A 182 19.30 -19.22 16.16
N GLU A 183 19.36 -17.99 16.69
CA GLU A 183 18.39 -16.93 16.45
C GLU A 183 18.51 -16.36 15.01
N THR A 184 18.33 -17.20 13.99
CA THR A 184 17.99 -16.68 12.66
C THR A 184 16.62 -16.00 12.78
N SER A 185 16.62 -14.67 12.79
CA SER A 185 15.38 -13.88 12.82
C SER A 185 14.59 -14.13 11.53
N CYS A 186 13.32 -14.49 11.65
CA CYS A 186 12.41 -14.65 10.52
C CYS A 186 11.40 -13.52 10.46
N TYR A 187 10.95 -13.19 9.25
CA TYR A 187 9.93 -12.17 9.02
C TYR A 187 8.54 -12.70 9.39
N GLY A 188 7.73 -11.87 10.04
CA GLY A 188 6.40 -12.25 10.55
C GLY A 188 6.42 -12.83 11.98
N GLY A 189 7.58 -12.91 12.61
CA GLY A 189 7.71 -13.19 14.04
C GLY A 189 7.30 -11.98 14.88
N LYS A 190 7.03 -12.18 16.18
CA LYS A 190 6.54 -11.12 17.09
C LYS A 190 7.39 -9.84 17.02
N ALA A 191 8.71 -9.96 17.19
CA ALA A 191 9.62 -8.82 17.14
C ALA A 191 9.64 -8.11 15.77
N SER A 192 9.51 -8.87 14.68
CA SER A 192 9.40 -8.32 13.32
C SER A 192 8.10 -7.53 13.15
N LEU A 193 6.97 -8.08 13.60
CA LEU A 193 5.67 -7.41 13.54
C LEU A 193 5.61 -6.16 14.43
N ASP A 194 6.22 -6.20 15.60
CA ASP A 194 6.30 -5.04 16.51
C ASP A 194 7.12 -3.89 15.86
N SER A 195 8.24 -4.21 15.22
CA SER A 195 9.06 -3.23 14.46
C SER A 195 8.30 -2.59 13.28
N ILE A 196 7.49 -3.38 12.58
CA ILE A 196 6.62 -2.89 11.49
C ILE A 196 5.54 -1.94 12.07
N ALA A 197 4.93 -2.32 13.19
CA ALA A 197 3.92 -1.50 13.86
C ALA A 197 4.48 -0.17 14.36
N ASP A 198 5.72 -0.16 14.87
CA ASP A 198 6.39 1.07 15.30
C ASP A 198 6.77 1.97 14.12
N SER A 199 7.22 1.38 13.01
CA SER A 199 7.45 2.10 11.75
C SER A 199 6.17 2.78 11.24
N TRP A 200 5.01 2.12 11.40
CA TRP A 200 3.71 2.70 11.12
C TRP A 200 3.33 3.86 12.03
N LYS A 201 3.45 3.70 13.35
CA LYS A 201 3.14 4.76 14.31
C LYS A 201 4.01 5.99 14.06
N ALA A 202 5.30 5.78 13.83
CA ALA A 202 6.22 6.84 13.52
C ALA A 202 5.81 7.55 12.21
N SER A 203 5.34 6.81 11.18
CA SER A 203 4.86 7.39 9.92
C SER A 203 3.68 8.35 10.07
N GLN A 204 2.82 8.13 11.07
CA GLN A 204 1.65 8.97 11.35
C GLN A 204 1.99 10.23 12.17
N SER A 205 3.07 10.23 12.95
CA SER A 205 3.48 11.40 13.74
C SER A 205 4.18 12.50 12.94
N GLU A 206 4.55 12.25 11.67
CA GLU A 206 5.07 13.28 10.73
C GLU A 206 3.95 14.08 10.02
N THR A 207 2.67 13.74 10.26
CA THR A 207 1.55 14.60 9.87
C THR A 207 1.32 15.64 10.97
N PRO A 208 1.25 16.96 10.67
CA PRO A 208 0.99 17.95 11.70
C PRO A 208 -0.43 17.76 12.23
N SER A 209 -0.55 17.14 13.40
CA SER A 209 -1.77 17.11 14.18
C SER A 209 -1.94 18.47 14.86
N LYS A 210 -3.03 19.15 14.52
CA LYS A 210 -3.67 20.07 15.45
C LYS A 210 -5.13 19.62 15.56
N ILE A 211 -5.45 19.00 16.68
CA ILE A 211 -6.57 19.31 17.58
C ILE A 211 -6.66 18.18 18.63
N GLU A 212 -6.62 18.59 19.89
CA GLU A 212 -6.75 17.79 21.11
C GLU A 212 -8.13 17.09 21.19
N ASN A 213 -8.20 15.86 21.72
CA ASN A 213 -8.50 15.66 23.14
C ASN A 213 -8.59 14.18 23.54
N VAL A 214 -8.25 13.99 24.81
CA VAL A 214 -8.24 12.77 25.62
C VAL A 214 -9.66 12.21 25.72
N GLY A 215 -9.86 10.97 25.25
CA GLY A 215 -11.16 10.26 25.20
C GLY A 215 -11.21 9.16 24.13
N VAL A 216 -10.33 9.23 23.14
CA VAL A 216 -10.32 8.41 21.90
C VAL A 216 -9.94 6.94 22.11
N LEU A 217 -9.36 6.54 23.26
CA LEU A 217 -8.84 5.19 23.42
C LEU A 217 -9.91 4.15 23.82
N ASP A 218 -10.90 4.54 24.63
CA ASP A 218 -12.00 3.66 25.06
C ASP A 218 -13.09 3.56 23.97
N ASP A 219 -13.33 4.67 23.27
CA ASP A 219 -14.21 4.70 22.09
C ASP A 219 -13.66 3.84 20.94
N PHE A 220 -12.34 3.66 20.82
CA PHE A 220 -11.74 2.83 19.76
C PHE A 220 -12.04 1.33 19.94
N GLN A 221 -12.14 0.84 21.17
CA GLN A 221 -12.47 -0.56 21.43
C GLN A 221 -13.96 -0.87 21.20
N GLN A 222 -14.84 0.07 21.52
CA GLN A 222 -16.29 -0.02 21.23
C GLN A 222 -16.55 0.17 19.72
N TRP A 223 -15.85 1.09 19.06
CA TRP A 223 -15.94 1.39 17.62
C TRP A 223 -15.50 0.22 16.72
N VAL A 224 -14.51 -0.57 17.15
CA VAL A 224 -14.07 -1.79 16.43
C VAL A 224 -15.09 -2.93 16.54
N ARG A 225 -15.90 -2.97 17.61
CA ARG A 225 -16.90 -4.03 17.83
C ARG A 225 -18.23 -3.79 17.10
N GLU A 226 -18.60 -2.55 16.81
CA GLU A 226 -19.95 -2.22 16.31
C GLU A 226 -20.07 -1.92 14.80
N MET A 227 -18.99 -1.92 14.01
CA MET A 227 -19.08 -1.45 12.62
C MET A 227 -19.34 -2.57 11.58
N ALA A 228 -20.53 -2.51 10.96
CA ALA A 228 -21.04 -3.43 9.93
C ALA A 228 -20.19 -3.46 8.64
N PHE A 229 -20.13 -4.65 8.04
CA PHE A 229 -19.06 -5.11 7.14
C PHE A 229 -19.03 -4.48 5.74
N SER A 230 -20.13 -3.88 5.26
CA SER A 230 -20.24 -3.35 3.89
C SER A 230 -19.71 -1.92 3.72
N GLU A 231 -19.55 -1.14 4.79
CA GLU A 231 -18.97 0.21 4.73
C GLU A 231 -17.43 0.22 4.84
N ARG A 232 -16.82 -0.94 5.06
CA ARG A 232 -15.35 -1.14 5.10
C ARG A 232 -14.67 -1.06 3.72
N VAL A 233 -15.41 -0.90 2.64
CA VAL A 233 -14.93 -1.13 1.25
C VAL A 233 -14.20 0.07 0.62
N SER A 234 -14.00 1.21 1.30
CA SER A 234 -13.29 2.38 0.72
C SER A 234 -11.89 2.68 1.27
N TRP A 235 -11.37 1.95 2.26
CA TRP A 235 -10.08 2.27 2.89
C TRP A 235 -9.17 1.07 3.10
N ALA A 236 -8.92 0.29 2.03
CA ALA A 236 -7.77 -0.62 1.99
C ALA A 236 -7.29 -1.00 0.58
N VAL A 237 -8.09 -0.79 -0.48
CA VAL A 237 -7.70 -1.10 -1.86
C VAL A 237 -7.79 0.17 -2.72
N GLY A 238 -6.88 1.12 -2.53
CA GLY A 238 -6.98 2.36 -3.32
C GLY A 238 -6.10 3.52 -2.89
N GLY A 239 -4.79 3.38 -2.98
CA GLY A 239 -3.97 4.57 -3.25
C GLY A 239 -4.41 5.26 -4.54
N MET A 240 -4.85 4.52 -5.56
CA MET A 240 -5.56 5.00 -6.76
C MET A 240 -6.16 3.80 -7.54
N VAL A 241 -7.42 3.45 -7.27
CA VAL A 241 -8.48 3.04 -8.23
C VAL A 241 -9.78 3.14 -7.43
N LEU A 242 -10.22 4.31 -6.98
CA LEU A 242 -11.49 4.87 -7.42
C LEU A 242 -11.52 6.41 -7.31
N THR A 243 -10.48 7.09 -6.85
CA THR A 243 -10.42 8.56 -6.95
C THR A 243 -9.94 9.01 -8.32
N ALA A 244 -9.07 8.29 -9.03
CA ALA A 244 -8.86 8.58 -10.45
C ALA A 244 -10.06 8.14 -11.31
N GLY A 245 -10.74 7.03 -10.95
CA GLY A 245 -11.92 6.53 -11.66
C GLY A 245 -13.17 7.40 -11.46
N LEU A 246 -13.54 7.76 -10.22
CA LEU A 246 -14.63 8.69 -9.96
C LEU A 246 -14.25 10.15 -10.17
N LEU A 247 -13.00 10.60 -10.03
CA LEU A 247 -12.66 11.96 -10.45
C LEU A 247 -12.58 12.06 -11.98
N PHE A 248 -12.10 11.06 -12.73
CA PHE A 248 -12.23 11.10 -14.19
C PHE A 248 -13.67 10.89 -14.66
N LEU A 249 -14.47 10.01 -14.06
CA LEU A 249 -15.89 9.85 -14.44
C LEU A 249 -16.74 11.04 -13.98
N SER A 250 -16.52 11.59 -12.78
CA SER A 250 -17.23 12.80 -12.32
C SER A 250 -16.75 14.06 -13.03
N LYS A 251 -15.46 14.17 -13.38
CA LYS A 251 -14.94 15.30 -14.18
C LYS A 251 -15.33 15.16 -15.65
N ARG A 252 -15.45 13.95 -16.22
CA ARG A 252 -16.00 13.72 -17.57
C ARG A 252 -17.52 13.91 -17.60
N LYS A 253 -18.26 13.52 -16.55
CA LYS A 253 -19.70 13.78 -16.40
C LYS A 253 -19.99 15.25 -16.10
N SER A 254 -19.18 15.93 -15.28
CA SER A 254 -19.24 17.37 -14.99
C SER A 254 -18.82 18.21 -16.20
N HIS A 255 -17.77 17.82 -16.91
CA HIS A 255 -17.35 18.48 -18.15
C HIS A 255 -18.39 18.28 -19.27
N ASN A 256 -18.96 17.08 -19.40
CA ASN A 256 -20.08 16.82 -20.32
C ASN A 256 -21.35 17.59 -19.90
N GLN A 257 -21.66 17.71 -18.60
CA GLN A 257 -22.75 18.56 -18.11
C GLN A 257 -22.50 20.05 -18.34
N ARG A 258 -21.27 20.54 -18.12
CA ARG A 258 -20.89 21.94 -18.42
C ARG A 258 -20.91 22.21 -19.92
N GLN A 259 -20.51 21.26 -20.76
CA GLN A 259 -20.63 21.37 -22.21
C GLN A 259 -22.08 21.32 -22.67
N LYS A 260 -22.93 20.47 -22.08
CA LYS A 260 -24.38 20.44 -22.36
C LYS A 260 -25.08 21.70 -21.89
N LEU A 261 -24.75 22.23 -20.71
CA LEU A 261 -25.28 23.50 -20.20
C LEU A 261 -24.80 24.69 -21.05
N ALA A 262 -23.53 24.70 -21.46
CA ALA A 262 -23.00 25.73 -22.36
C ALA A 262 -23.62 25.63 -23.76
N ALA A 263 -23.91 24.42 -24.25
CA ALA A 263 -24.64 24.22 -25.50
C ALA A 263 -26.07 24.75 -25.37
N ILE A 264 -26.81 24.36 -24.32
CA ILE A 264 -28.17 24.84 -24.03
C ILE A 264 -28.22 26.36 -23.86
N GLN A 265 -27.26 26.96 -23.15
CA GLN A 265 -27.16 28.42 -23.01
C GLN A 265 -26.87 29.11 -24.35
N ARG A 266 -26.05 28.51 -25.22
CA ARG A 266 -25.84 29.03 -26.58
C ARG A 266 -27.10 28.89 -27.44
N THR A 267 -27.84 27.80 -27.35
CA THR A 267 -29.12 27.65 -28.06
C THR A 267 -30.18 28.60 -27.50
N ALA A 268 -30.24 28.81 -26.19
CA ALA A 268 -31.13 29.76 -25.54
C ALA A 268 -30.81 31.20 -25.96
N LYS A 269 -29.53 31.62 -25.92
CA LYS A 269 -29.11 32.93 -26.44
C LYS A 269 -29.38 33.10 -27.93
N LYS A 270 -29.23 32.04 -28.73
CA LYS A 270 -29.57 32.07 -30.17
C LYS A 270 -31.08 32.16 -30.38
N LEU A 271 -31.90 31.52 -29.54
CA LEU A 271 -33.35 31.61 -29.57
C LEU A 271 -33.83 32.97 -29.10
N GLU A 272 -33.25 33.53 -28.05
CA GLU A 272 -33.50 34.87 -27.53
C GLU A 272 -33.09 35.94 -28.54
N ALA A 273 -31.93 35.79 -29.19
CA ALA A 273 -31.55 36.65 -30.31
C ALA A 273 -32.54 36.53 -31.49
N LYS A 274 -33.09 35.35 -31.75
CA LYS A 274 -34.09 35.11 -32.81
C LYS A 274 -35.49 35.62 -32.42
N ILE A 275 -35.82 35.66 -31.13
CA ILE A 275 -37.05 36.24 -30.57
C ILE A 275 -36.95 37.77 -30.55
N ASN A 276 -35.80 38.32 -30.17
CA ASN A 276 -35.51 39.75 -30.26
C ASN A 276 -35.42 40.24 -31.71
N GLN A 277 -35.07 39.38 -32.67
CA GLN A 277 -35.24 39.66 -34.11
C GLN A 277 -36.69 39.50 -34.59
N LYS A 278 -37.53 38.73 -33.88
CA LYS A 278 -38.97 38.56 -34.18
C LYS A 278 -39.87 39.60 -33.53
N HIS A 279 -39.33 40.54 -32.73
CA HIS A 279 -39.99 41.79 -32.43
C HIS A 279 -39.58 42.84 -33.48
N PRO A 280 -40.36 43.01 -34.56
CA PRO A 280 -40.23 44.22 -35.34
C PRO A 280 -40.60 45.40 -34.45
N VAL A 281 -39.68 46.35 -34.35
CA VAL A 281 -39.98 47.72 -33.93
C VAL A 281 -41.04 48.24 -34.90
N SER A 282 -42.31 48.09 -34.54
CA SER A 282 -43.39 48.88 -35.10
C SER A 282 -43.40 50.20 -34.35
N GLN A 283 -42.46 51.08 -34.66
CA GLN A 283 -42.65 52.50 -34.36
C GLN A 283 -43.49 53.08 -35.49
N GLY A 284 -44.80 53.07 -35.22
CA GLY A 284 -45.82 53.69 -36.04
C GLY A 284 -45.57 55.18 -36.23
N ASN A 285 -45.58 55.59 -37.48
CA ASN A 285 -45.75 56.96 -37.92
C ASN A 285 -47.21 57.40 -37.67
N ARG A 286 -47.45 58.45 -36.88
CA ARG A 286 -48.52 59.45 -37.16
C ARG A 286 -48.50 60.65 -36.20
N ARG A 287 -48.19 61.81 -36.80
CA ARG A 287 -48.91 63.09 -36.74
C ARG A 287 -49.25 63.70 -35.37
N GLY A 288 -48.52 64.75 -35.02
CA GLY A 288 -49.02 65.88 -34.25
C GLY A 288 -48.87 67.15 -35.07
N GLY A 289 -49.95 67.63 -35.67
CA GLY A 289 -50.04 68.93 -36.32
C GLY A 289 -51.47 69.44 -36.15
N GLY A 290 -51.64 70.56 -35.46
CA GLY A 290 -52.92 71.23 -35.34
C GLY A 290 -53.06 72.14 -34.13
N ARG A 291 -52.80 73.44 -34.38
CA ARG A 291 -53.25 74.67 -33.70
C ARG A 291 -52.81 74.92 -32.26
#